data_AF-A0A7V3UGZ9-F1
#
_entry.id   AF-A0A7V3UGZ9-F1
#
_cell.length_a   1.000
_cell.length_b   1.000
_cell.length_c   1.000
_cell.angle_alpha   90.00
_cell.angle_beta   90.00
_cell.angle_gamma   90.00
#
_symmetry.space_group_name_H-M   'P 1'
#
loop_
_entity.id
_entity.type
_entity.pdbx_description
1 polymer ?
#
loop_
_entity_poly.entity_id
_entity_poly.type
_entity_poly.pdbx_seq_one_letter_code
_entity_poly.pdbx_strand_id
1 'polypeptide(L)'
;MLTYYLVSTESAEEIKPLTDKECREILNVGPEASKEEIKRAYRELAKLYHPDKFATSAPEIKEKADNAFKRINKAYQILMRDVE
;
A
#
# COMPACT_ATOMS: atom_id res chain seq x y z
N MET A 1 16.23 -15.67 33.54
CA MET A 1 16.31 -16.72 32.51
C MET A 1 15.04 -17.57 32.60
N LEU A 2 13.99 -17.15 31.90
CA LEU A 2 12.86 -18.04 31.60
C LEU A 2 12.59 -17.94 30.10
N THR A 3 12.59 -19.10 29.47
CA THR A 3 12.46 -19.40 28.05
C THR A 3 11.05 -19.09 27.56
N TYR A 4 10.91 -18.17 26.60
CA TYR A 4 9.65 -17.97 25.90
C TYR A 4 9.82 -18.45 24.46
N TYR A 5 9.42 -19.70 24.20
CA TYR A 5 9.26 -20.24 22.86
C TYR A 5 7.90 -20.95 22.79
N LEU A 6 7.16 -20.59 21.74
CA LEU A 6 6.04 -21.31 21.12
C LEU A 6 4.66 -21.32 21.81
N VAL A 7 3.78 -20.41 21.36
CA VAL A 7 2.38 -20.76 21.05
C VAL A 7 2.02 -20.12 19.71
N SER A 8 1.65 -20.99 18.77
CA SER A 8 0.97 -20.68 17.52
C SER A 8 -0.18 -19.71 17.76
N THR A 9 -0.20 -18.60 17.02
CA THR A 9 -1.45 -17.88 16.76
C THR A 9 -1.67 -17.89 15.27
N GLU A 10 -2.60 -18.75 14.87
CA GLU A 10 -3.36 -18.58 13.67
C GLU A 10 -3.98 -17.18 13.66
N SER A 11 -4.06 -16.59 12.46
CA SER A 11 -5.21 -15.75 12.12
C SER A 11 -5.51 -14.57 13.06
N ALA A 12 -4.62 -13.59 13.07
CA ALA A 12 -5.06 -12.21 13.16
C ALA A 12 -4.23 -11.43 12.15
N GLU A 13 -4.88 -10.94 11.10
CA GLU A 13 -4.33 -9.90 10.24
C GLU A 13 -3.87 -8.76 11.15
N GLU A 14 -2.57 -8.74 11.45
CA GLU A 14 -1.94 -7.61 12.10
C GLU A 14 -2.28 -6.40 11.23
N ILE A 15 -3.06 -5.47 11.79
CA ILE A 15 -2.97 -4.06 11.40
C ILE A 15 -1.57 -3.62 11.84
N LYS A 16 -0.55 -4.09 11.11
CA LYS A 16 0.82 -3.68 11.27
C LYS A 16 0.82 -2.17 11.08
N PRO A 17 1.51 -1.40 11.94
CA PRO A 17 1.65 0.02 11.70
C PRO A 17 2.25 0.17 10.31
N LEU A 18 1.48 0.79 9.41
CA LEU A 18 1.86 0.99 8.02
C LEU A 18 3.16 1.79 8.03
N THR A 19 4.28 1.10 7.91
CA THR A 19 5.61 1.70 8.01
C THR A 19 5.96 2.37 6.68
N ASP A 20 6.92 3.28 6.71
CA ASP A 20 7.40 4.01 5.52
C ASP A 20 7.86 3.02 4.44
N LYS A 21 8.43 1.90 4.88
CA LYS A 21 8.77 0.75 4.02
C LYS A 21 7.55 0.16 3.32
N GLU A 22 6.49 -0.16 4.04
CA GLU A 22 5.27 -0.72 3.42
C GLU A 22 4.59 0.28 2.49
N CYS A 23 4.61 1.57 2.81
CA CYS A 23 4.10 2.60 1.90
C CYS A 23 4.89 2.64 0.58
N ARG A 24 6.22 2.46 0.66
CA ARG A 24 7.10 2.38 -0.51
C ARG A 24 6.86 1.10 -1.31
N GLU A 25 6.66 -0.03 -0.65
CA GLU A 25 6.31 -1.30 -1.31
C GLU A 25 4.94 -1.25 -2.01
N ILE A 26 3.93 -0.62 -1.39
CA ILE A 26 2.60 -0.40 -2.01
C ILE A 26 2.72 0.46 -3.27
N LEU A 27 3.59 1.47 -3.24
CA LEU A 27 3.87 2.31 -4.40
C LEU A 27 4.86 1.64 -5.38
N ASN A 28 5.38 0.46 -5.06
CA ASN A 28 6.39 -0.26 -5.84
C ASN A 28 7.63 0.61 -6.14
N VAL A 29 8.06 1.37 -5.14
CA VAL A 29 9.24 2.24 -5.21
C VAL A 29 10.34 1.72 -4.29
N GLY A 30 11.60 1.99 -4.66
CA GLY A 30 12.75 1.56 -3.87
C GLY A 30 12.77 2.17 -2.46
N PRO A 31 13.52 1.54 -1.52
CA PRO A 31 13.72 2.07 -0.17
C PRO A 31 14.41 3.44 -0.15
N GLU A 32 15.11 3.81 -1.21
CA GLU A 32 15.78 5.11 -1.39
C GLU A 32 15.04 6.01 -2.39
N ALA A 33 13.79 5.69 -2.74
CA ALA A 33 13.07 6.43 -3.78
C ALA A 33 12.87 7.90 -3.40
N SER A 34 13.18 8.77 -4.36
CA SER A 34 13.03 10.23 -4.26
C SER A 34 11.56 10.65 -4.41
N LYS A 35 11.22 11.86 -3.95
CA LYS A 35 9.85 12.43 -4.11
C LYS A 35 9.34 12.37 -5.56
N GLU A 36 10.23 12.52 -6.53
CA GLU A 36 9.91 12.42 -7.96
C GLU A 36 9.52 11.00 -8.39
N GLU A 37 10.23 9.99 -7.90
CA GLU A 37 9.92 8.58 -8.16
C GLU A 37 8.59 8.18 -7.51
N ILE A 38 8.35 8.61 -6.27
CA ILE A 38 7.08 8.39 -5.57
C ILE A 38 5.92 9.00 -6.38
N LYS A 39 6.06 10.24 -6.87
CA LYS A 39 5.06 10.87 -7.77
C LYS A 39 4.89 10.13 -9.08
N ARG A 40 5.98 9.63 -9.68
CA ARG A 40 5.93 8.86 -10.93
C ARG A 40 5.17 7.55 -10.72
N ALA A 41 5.53 6.78 -9.71
CA ALA A 41 4.90 5.51 -9.41
C ALA A 41 3.42 5.67 -9.04
N TYR A 42 3.08 6.69 -8.24
CA TYR A 42 1.68 7.04 -7.96
C TYR A 42 0.88 7.27 -9.25
N ARG A 43 1.43 8.02 -10.22
CA ARG A 43 0.74 8.27 -11.50
C ARG A 43 0.56 7.01 -12.34
N GLU A 44 1.54 6.11 -12.33
CA GLU A 44 1.44 4.82 -13.04
C GLU A 44 0.41 3.90 -12.39
N LEU A 45 0.44 3.78 -11.06
CA LEU A 45 -0.51 3.01 -10.28
C LEU A 45 -1.94 3.56 -10.39
N ALA A 46 -2.12 4.89 -10.36
CA ALA A 46 -3.42 5.51 -10.55
C ALA A 46 -4.03 5.20 -11.92
N LYS A 47 -3.22 5.07 -12.97
CA LYS A 47 -3.66 4.64 -14.32
C LYS A 47 -3.95 3.14 -14.41
N LEU A 48 -3.25 2.33 -13.63
CA LEU A 48 -3.45 0.87 -13.54
C LEU A 48 -4.72 0.53 -12.76
N TYR A 49 -4.91 1.17 -11.61
CA TYR A 49 -6.03 0.96 -10.68
C TYR A 49 -7.22 1.91 -10.92
N HIS A 50 -7.26 2.62 -12.05
CA HIS A 50 -8.32 3.57 -12.34
C HIS A 50 -9.69 2.86 -12.41
N PRO A 51 -10.72 3.32 -11.69
CA PRO A 51 -12.02 2.65 -11.61
C PRO A 51 -12.70 2.52 -12.98
N ASP A 52 -12.35 3.36 -13.95
CA ASP A 52 -12.84 3.30 -15.33
C ASP A 52 -12.46 1.98 -16.04
N LYS A 53 -11.26 1.45 -15.79
CA LYS A 53 -10.85 0.14 -16.36
C LYS A 53 -11.60 -1.04 -15.75
N PHE A 54 -12.09 -0.87 -14.52
CA PHE A 54 -12.84 -1.89 -13.79
C PHE A 54 -14.34 -1.63 -13.81
N ALA A 55 -14.81 -0.60 -14.53
CA ALA A 55 -16.21 -0.26 -14.62
C ALA A 55 -17.04 -1.36 -15.31
N THR A 56 -16.43 -2.08 -16.25
CA THR A 56 -16.99 -3.27 -16.92
C THR A 56 -16.69 -4.59 -16.20
N SER A 57 -15.93 -4.57 -15.11
CA SER A 57 -15.58 -5.77 -14.34
C SER A 57 -16.62 -6.07 -13.25
N ALA A 58 -16.53 -7.28 -12.66
CA ALA A 58 -17.39 -7.68 -11.55
C ALA A 58 -17.31 -6.69 -10.36
N PRO A 59 -18.40 -6.52 -9.57
CA PRO A 59 -18.43 -5.58 -8.44
C PRO A 59 -17.31 -5.83 -7.42
N GLU A 60 -16.93 -7.09 -7.23
CA GLU A 60 -15.83 -7.49 -6.34
C GLU A 60 -14.47 -6.96 -6.81
N ILE A 61 -14.23 -6.91 -8.13
CA ILE A 61 -13.01 -6.35 -8.71
C ILE A 61 -13.00 -4.83 -8.55
N LYS A 62 -14.16 -4.19 -8.71
CA LYS A 62 -14.31 -2.75 -8.53
C LYS A 62 -14.01 -2.32 -7.09
N GLU A 63 -14.49 -3.10 -6.12
CA GLU A 63 -14.19 -2.88 -4.70
C GLU A 63 -12.71 -3.10 -4.37
N LYS A 64 -12.09 -4.15 -4.93
CA LYS A 64 -10.65 -4.38 -4.80
C LYS A 64 -9.82 -3.25 -5.41
N ALA A 65 -10.21 -2.75 -6.57
CA ALA A 65 -9.54 -1.62 -7.23
C ALA A 65 -9.67 -0.33 -6.42
N ASP A 66 -10.86 -0.03 -5.88
CA ASP A 66 -11.10 1.13 -5.02
C ASP A 66 -10.27 1.06 -3.72
N ASN A 67 -10.25 -0.10 -3.07
CA ASN A 67 -9.43 -0.33 -1.88
C ASN A 67 -7.92 -0.19 -2.19
N ALA A 68 -7.44 -0.76 -3.30
CA ALA A 68 -6.06 -0.61 -3.74
C ALA A 68 -5.73 0.87 -4.00
N PHE A 69 -6.60 1.59 -4.71
CA PHE A 69 -6.42 3.01 -5.00
C PHE A 69 -6.36 3.86 -3.73
N LYS A 70 -7.23 3.61 -2.74
CA LYS A 70 -7.19 4.25 -1.43
C LYS A 70 -5.87 3.99 -0.70
N ARG A 71 -5.37 2.75 -0.73
CA ARG A 71 -4.06 2.38 -0.12
C ARG A 71 -2.91 3.11 -0.78
N ILE A 72 -2.88 3.15 -2.12
CA ILE A 72 -1.87 3.88 -2.91
C ILE A 72 -1.87 5.36 -2.56
N ASN A 73 -3.05 5.98 -2.49
CA ASN A 73 -3.18 7.39 -2.19
C ASN A 73 -2.76 7.71 -0.73
N LYS A 74 -3.11 6.84 0.22
CA LYS A 74 -2.69 6.96 1.62
C LYS A 74 -1.17 6.81 1.77
N ALA A 75 -0.57 5.82 1.12
CA ALA A 75 0.88 5.61 1.10
C ALA A 75 1.62 6.83 0.53
N TYR A 76 1.12 7.39 -0.58
CA TYR A 76 1.66 8.61 -1.17
C TYR A 76 1.60 9.80 -0.20
N GLN A 77 0.47 10.01 0.48
CA GLN A 77 0.34 11.10 1.44
C GLN A 77 1.26 10.93 2.65
N ILE A 78 1.39 9.72 3.20
CA ILE A 78 2.29 9.45 4.34
C ILE A 78 3.73 9.74 3.93
N LEU A 79 4.21 9.19 2.82
CA LEU A 79 5.58 9.41 2.36
C LEU A 79 5.86 10.86 1.95
N MET A 80 4.86 11.58 1.46
CA MET A 80 5.02 13.00 1.14
C MET A 80 5.08 13.86 2.42
N ARG A 81 4.37 13.44 3.49
CA ARG A 81 4.29 14.14 4.77
C ARG A 81 5.48 13.86 5.70
N ASP A 82 6.03 12.66 5.68
CA ASP A 82 7.16 12.27 6.54
C ASP A 82 8.50 12.85 6.06
N VAL A 83 8.53 13.40 4.84
CA VAL A 83 9.71 14.06 4.28
C VAL A 83 9.59 15.58 4.46
N GLU A 84 9.61 16.01 5.72
CA GLU A 84 9.69 17.43 6.11
C GLU A 84 10.71 17.63 7.24
#